data_AF-A0A3Q3G4U5-F1
#
_entry.id   AF-A0A3Q3G4U5-F1
#
_cell.length_a   1.000
_cell.length_b   1.000
_cell.length_c   1.000
_cell.angle_alpha   90.00
_cell.angle_beta   90.00
_cell.angle_gamma   90.00
#
_symmetry.space_group_name_H-M   'P 1'
#
loop_
_entity.id
_entity.type
_entity.pdbx_description
1 polymer ?
#
loop_
_entity_poly.entity_id
_entity_poly.type
_entity_poly.pdbx_seq_one_letter_code
_entity_poly.pdbx_strand_id
1 'polypeptide(L)'
;MDLLLPFFIILKVLCHVRGYPSGAPTGACEDMMPRHSGVQPQPFPLPYTIVTNTWTFQPGQPVTVTVRGPDYRGVLLEARTFGNTNALGSWQLPPPDTKFLQCTGNPQGAVTHSNTNLKGNTTVYSWIPPDSASPVYFMATVAQQRAVYWVGVRSMTLTRGMFSRIPINEIPKCI
;
A
#
# COMPACT_ATOMS: atom_id res chain seq x y z
N MET A 1 -28.43 44.27 40.39
CA MET A 1 -28.27 43.01 41.15
C MET A 1 -29.54 42.21 40.92
N ASP A 2 -29.61 41.19 40.06
CA ASP A 2 -28.57 40.45 39.35
C ASP A 2 -29.17 39.86 38.06
N LEU A 3 -28.48 40.07 36.94
CA LEU A 3 -28.70 39.36 35.68
C LEU A 3 -28.00 38.01 35.78
N LEU A 4 -28.73 36.94 36.12
CA LEU A 4 -28.22 35.58 36.05
C LEU A 4 -28.59 34.94 34.70
N LEU A 5 -27.65 35.10 33.77
CA LEU A 5 -27.59 34.47 32.46
C LEU A 5 -27.91 32.96 32.55
N PRO A 6 -28.79 32.41 31.70
CA PRO A 6 -28.87 30.96 31.53
C PRO A 6 -27.60 30.55 30.79
N PHE A 7 -26.61 30.04 31.52
CA PHE A 7 -25.36 29.54 30.95
C PHE A 7 -25.63 28.20 30.23
N PHE A 8 -26.30 28.29 29.08
CA PHE A 8 -26.17 27.32 28.01
C PHE A 8 -24.70 27.31 27.58
N ILE A 9 -23.87 26.45 28.18
CA ILE A 9 -22.65 25.99 27.52
C ILE A 9 -22.68 24.47 27.48
N ILE A 10 -23.30 24.01 26.40
CA ILE A 10 -23.05 22.79 25.64
C ILE A 10 -21.72 22.14 26.07
N LEU A 11 -21.82 21.05 26.83
CA LEU A 11 -20.72 20.12 27.05
C LEU A 11 -20.31 19.58 25.68
N LYS A 12 -19.33 20.21 25.04
CA LYS A 12 -18.67 19.71 23.83
C LYS A 12 -18.07 18.37 24.21
N VAL A 13 -18.80 17.29 23.90
CA VAL A 13 -18.27 15.92 23.87
C VAL A 13 -17.17 15.93 22.81
N LEU A 14 -15.95 16.24 23.22
CA LEU A 14 -14.75 15.94 22.45
C LEU A 14 -14.63 14.42 22.48
N CYS A 15 -15.35 13.76 21.58
CA CYS A 15 -15.07 12.39 21.24
C CYS A 15 -13.66 12.37 20.64
N HIS A 16 -12.65 12.20 21.50
CA HIS A 16 -11.31 11.87 21.06
C HIS A 16 -11.41 10.49 20.41
N VAL A 17 -11.71 10.48 19.11
CA VAL A 17 -11.59 9.28 18.29
C VAL A 17 -10.10 8.97 18.25
N ARG A 18 -9.64 8.13 19.18
CA ARG A 18 -8.30 7.53 19.15
C ARG A 18 -8.22 6.78 17.82
N GLY A 19 -7.60 7.40 16.82
CA GLY A 19 -7.23 6.69 15.60
C GLY A 19 -6.27 5.61 16.03
N TYR A 20 -6.71 4.35 15.96
CA TYR A 20 -5.87 3.23 16.38
C TYR A 20 -4.61 3.21 15.50
N PRO A 21 -3.40 3.11 16.09
CA PRO A 21 -2.15 3.04 15.34
C PRO A 21 -1.98 1.70 14.60
N SER A 22 -3.01 0.86 14.58
CA SER A 22 -2.95 -0.57 14.30
C SER A 22 -3.16 -0.92 12.83
N GLY A 23 -2.91 0.00 11.90
CA GLY A 23 -3.04 -0.27 10.46
C GLY A 23 -4.42 0.03 9.87
N ALA A 24 -4.52 -0.13 8.56
CA ALA A 24 -5.75 0.06 7.81
C ALA A 24 -6.77 -1.06 8.11
N PRO A 25 -8.08 -0.76 8.13
CA PRO A 25 -9.12 -1.79 8.22
C PRO A 25 -9.27 -2.51 6.87
N THR A 26 -9.78 -3.75 6.88
CA THR A 26 -10.02 -4.54 5.65
C THR A 26 -10.91 -3.83 4.63
N GLY A 27 -11.90 -3.05 5.08
CA GLY A 27 -12.73 -2.27 4.15
C GLY A 27 -11.97 -1.18 3.38
N ALA A 28 -10.73 -0.83 3.77
CA ALA A 28 -9.90 0.10 3.01
C ALA A 28 -9.30 -0.55 1.74
N CYS A 29 -9.29 -1.89 1.63
CA CYS A 29 -8.76 -2.56 0.44
C CYS A 29 -9.61 -2.28 -0.80
N GLU A 30 -10.86 -1.82 -0.70
CA GLU A 30 -11.69 -1.57 -1.88
C GLU A 30 -11.31 -0.24 -2.56
N ASP A 31 -11.25 0.82 -1.77
CA ASP A 31 -11.07 2.21 -2.23
C ASP A 31 -9.69 2.80 -1.91
N MET A 32 -8.83 2.05 -1.20
CA MET A 32 -7.55 2.50 -0.66
C MET A 32 -7.67 3.68 0.32
N MET A 33 -8.86 3.95 0.86
CA MET A 33 -9.10 5.13 1.70
C MET A 33 -8.89 4.82 3.19
N PRO A 34 -8.09 5.64 3.91
CA PRO A 34 -8.04 5.58 5.35
C PRO A 34 -9.43 5.89 5.94
N ARG A 35 -9.87 5.09 6.91
CA ARG A 35 -11.14 5.32 7.62
C ARG A 35 -10.94 6.29 8.79
N HIS A 36 -10.50 7.51 8.46
CA HIS A 36 -10.35 8.62 9.40
C HIS A 36 -11.43 9.67 9.14
N SER A 37 -12.24 9.97 10.15
CA SER A 37 -13.29 10.98 10.03
C SER A 37 -12.71 12.38 9.78
N GLY A 38 -13.33 13.10 8.84
CA GLY A 38 -13.06 14.52 8.58
C GLY A 38 -11.73 14.82 7.87
N VAL A 39 -11.05 13.81 7.30
CA VAL A 39 -9.78 14.02 6.59
C VAL A 39 -9.88 13.48 5.17
N GLN A 40 -9.49 14.32 4.21
CA GLN A 40 -9.44 13.98 2.78
C GLN A 40 -7.99 13.78 2.31
N PRO A 41 -7.76 13.01 1.22
CA PRO A 41 -6.44 12.86 0.65
C PRO A 41 -5.90 14.21 0.17
N GLN A 42 -4.58 14.35 0.26
CA GLN A 42 -3.88 15.50 -0.29
C GLN A 42 -3.95 15.48 -1.82
N PRO A 43 -4.04 16.65 -2.47
CA PRO A 43 -4.07 16.75 -3.92
C PRO A 43 -2.71 16.40 -4.55
N PHE A 44 -2.69 16.33 -5.88
CA PHE A 44 -1.44 16.26 -6.65
C PHE A 44 -0.61 17.55 -6.48
N PRO A 45 0.74 17.47 -6.62
CA PRO A 45 1.53 16.30 -6.99
C PRO A 45 1.73 15.29 -5.86
N LEU A 46 1.92 14.02 -6.22
CA LEU A 46 2.26 12.96 -5.27
C LEU A 46 3.76 13.06 -4.92
N PRO A 47 4.14 13.14 -3.63
CA PRO A 47 5.56 13.14 -3.23
C PRO A 47 6.15 11.72 -3.16
N TYR A 48 5.35 10.69 -3.47
CA TYR A 48 5.72 9.29 -3.38
C TYR A 48 5.63 8.58 -4.72
N THR A 49 6.49 7.59 -4.93
CA THR A 49 6.42 6.62 -6.03
C THR A 49 6.68 5.21 -5.52
N ILE A 50 6.18 4.20 -6.24
CA ILE A 50 6.51 2.80 -5.96
C ILE A 50 7.49 2.32 -7.02
N VAL A 51 8.64 1.83 -6.57
CA VAL A 51 9.66 1.22 -7.44
C VAL A 51 9.78 -0.26 -7.17
N THR A 52 10.05 -1.02 -8.23
CA THR A 52 10.27 -2.46 -8.19
C THR A 52 11.66 -2.78 -8.69
N ASN A 53 12.22 -3.93 -8.29
CA ASN A 53 13.53 -4.37 -8.79
C ASN A 53 13.49 -4.88 -10.25
N THR A 54 12.29 -5.04 -10.82
CA THR A 54 12.06 -5.60 -12.15
C THR A 54 10.78 -5.02 -12.77
N TRP A 55 10.74 -4.98 -14.10
CA TRP A 55 9.55 -4.62 -14.89
C TRP A 55 8.76 -5.86 -15.35
N THR A 56 9.24 -7.06 -15.03
CA THR A 56 8.57 -8.32 -15.36
C THR A 56 8.50 -9.23 -14.15
N PHE A 57 7.46 -10.08 -14.06
CA PHE A 57 7.32 -11.07 -12.99
C PHE A 57 7.27 -12.50 -13.52
N GLN A 58 7.69 -13.46 -12.71
CA GLN A 58 7.43 -14.88 -12.91
C GLN A 58 6.68 -15.43 -11.70
N PRO A 59 5.67 -16.29 -11.87
CA PRO A 59 4.94 -16.87 -10.74
C PRO A 59 5.90 -17.52 -9.73
N GLY A 60 5.67 -17.27 -8.44
CA GLY A 60 6.50 -17.83 -7.38
C GLY A 60 7.86 -17.15 -7.16
N GLN A 61 8.34 -16.33 -8.11
CA GLN A 61 9.60 -15.60 -7.97
C GLN A 61 9.37 -14.24 -7.28
N PRO A 62 10.02 -13.96 -6.13
CA PRO A 62 9.79 -12.72 -5.40
C PRO A 62 10.11 -11.46 -6.21
N VAL A 63 9.22 -10.47 -6.09
CA VAL A 63 9.46 -9.09 -6.53
C VAL A 63 9.68 -8.23 -5.30
N THR A 64 10.75 -7.46 -5.32
CA THR A 64 11.07 -6.46 -4.30
C THR A 64 10.39 -5.14 -4.67
N VAL A 65 9.66 -4.58 -3.71
CA VAL A 65 8.89 -3.34 -3.85
C VAL A 65 9.37 -2.34 -2.80
N THR A 66 9.52 -1.06 -3.18
CA THR A 66 9.89 0.02 -2.27
C THR A 66 9.03 1.25 -2.54
N VAL A 67 8.52 1.87 -1.47
CA VAL A 67 7.91 3.20 -1.55
C VAL A 67 9.00 4.24 -1.39
N ARG A 68 9.19 5.08 -2.41
CA ARG A 68 10.20 6.15 -2.43
C ARG A 68 9.54 7.50 -2.20
N GLY A 69 10.17 8.37 -1.43
CA GLY A 69 9.70 9.72 -1.12
C GLY A 69 10.23 10.20 0.23
N PRO A 70 9.56 11.19 0.86
CA PRO A 70 9.78 11.54 2.26
C PRO A 70 9.47 10.37 3.21
N ASP A 71 9.90 10.45 4.46
CA ASP A 71 9.52 9.43 5.44
C ASP A 71 8.00 9.44 5.69
N TYR A 72 7.45 8.26 5.99
CA TYR A 72 6.02 8.04 6.18
C TYR A 72 5.74 7.17 7.41
N ARG A 73 4.53 7.27 7.96
CA ARG A 73 4.10 6.53 9.16
C ARG A 73 3.13 5.42 8.82
N GLY A 74 2.18 5.72 7.93
CA GLY A 74 1.17 4.79 7.46
C GLY A 74 1.41 4.36 6.02
N VAL A 75 1.12 3.10 5.75
CA VAL A 75 1.05 2.54 4.40
C VAL A 75 -0.13 1.57 4.35
N LEU A 76 -0.78 1.49 3.20
CA LEU A 76 -1.59 0.37 2.72
C LEU A 76 -1.09 0.08 1.30
N LEU A 77 -0.51 -1.09 1.07
CA LEU A 77 0.15 -1.46 -0.18
C LEU A 77 -0.41 -2.79 -0.71
N GLU A 78 -0.85 -2.77 -1.96
CA GLU A 78 -1.50 -3.88 -2.66
C GLU A 78 -0.96 -4.03 -4.09
N ALA A 79 -1.07 -5.23 -4.63
CA ALA A 79 -0.90 -5.49 -6.06
C ALA A 79 -2.27 -5.74 -6.71
N ARG A 80 -2.51 -5.16 -7.89
CA ARG A 80 -3.78 -5.24 -8.62
C ARG A 80 -3.54 -5.44 -10.11
N THR A 81 -4.59 -5.84 -10.82
CA THR A 81 -4.64 -5.79 -12.29
C THR A 81 -5.62 -4.71 -12.74
N PHE A 82 -5.58 -4.33 -14.02
CA PHE A 82 -6.47 -3.29 -14.53
C PHE A 82 -7.93 -3.78 -14.54
N GLY A 83 -8.87 -2.91 -14.17
CA GLY A 83 -10.29 -3.23 -14.11
C GLY A 83 -10.72 -4.12 -12.93
N ASN A 84 -9.82 -4.45 -12.00
CA ASN A 84 -10.14 -5.26 -10.83
C ASN A 84 -9.47 -4.67 -9.57
N THR A 85 -10.24 -4.50 -8.50
CA THR A 85 -9.77 -3.98 -7.21
C THR A 85 -9.29 -5.07 -6.26
N ASN A 86 -9.42 -6.35 -6.63
CA ASN A 86 -9.01 -7.47 -5.80
C ASN A 86 -7.49 -7.51 -5.65
N ALA A 87 -7.05 -7.78 -4.42
CA ALA A 87 -5.64 -7.97 -4.11
C ALA A 87 -5.09 -9.24 -4.80
N LEU A 88 -3.95 -9.11 -5.46
CA LEU A 88 -3.28 -10.18 -6.21
C LEU A 88 -1.96 -10.59 -5.58
N GLY A 89 -1.63 -11.88 -5.70
CA GLY A 89 -0.40 -12.45 -5.15
C GLY A 89 -0.37 -12.44 -3.63
N SER A 90 0.80 -12.71 -3.07
CA SER A 90 0.96 -12.80 -1.61
C SER A 90 2.20 -12.04 -1.16
N TRP A 91 2.00 -11.08 -0.25
CA TRP A 91 3.11 -10.43 0.43
C TRP A 91 3.81 -11.40 1.37
N GLN A 92 5.11 -11.22 1.55
CA GLN A 92 5.94 -12.06 2.41
C GLN A 92 6.66 -11.22 3.45
N LEU A 93 6.83 -11.79 4.64
CA LEU A 93 7.66 -11.27 5.73
C LEU A 93 7.60 -9.74 5.85
N PRO A 94 6.48 -9.16 6.33
CA PRO A 94 6.31 -7.73 6.40
C PRO A 94 7.49 -7.11 7.16
N PRO A 95 8.12 -6.05 6.64
CA PRO A 95 9.22 -5.40 7.33
C PRO A 95 8.78 -4.87 8.72
N PRO A 96 9.73 -4.51 9.60
CA PRO A 96 9.41 -3.91 10.89
C PRO A 96 8.37 -2.79 10.78
N ASP A 97 7.53 -2.66 11.82
CA ASP A 97 6.47 -1.66 11.90
C ASP A 97 5.37 -1.79 10.83
N THR A 98 5.31 -2.93 10.14
CA THR A 98 4.25 -3.32 9.22
C THR A 98 3.69 -4.69 9.55
N LYS A 99 2.57 -5.04 8.92
CA LYS A 99 1.89 -6.34 9.07
C LYS A 99 1.06 -6.63 7.83
N PHE A 100 0.65 -7.89 7.69
CA PHE A 100 -0.33 -8.25 6.68
C PHE A 100 -1.69 -7.61 6.97
N LEU A 101 -2.44 -7.35 5.90
CA LEU A 101 -3.85 -7.06 5.93
C LEU A 101 -4.57 -8.02 4.99
N GLN A 102 -5.61 -8.67 5.52
CA GLN A 102 -6.47 -9.52 4.72
C GLN A 102 -7.34 -8.65 3.81
N CYS A 103 -7.20 -8.84 2.51
CA CYS A 103 -7.93 -8.12 1.47
C CYS A 103 -8.54 -9.11 0.49
N THR A 104 -9.82 -8.94 0.15
CA THR A 104 -10.52 -9.84 -0.78
C THR A 104 -10.41 -11.34 -0.42
N GLY A 105 -10.45 -11.66 0.88
CA GLY A 105 -10.29 -13.04 1.37
C GLY A 105 -8.86 -13.59 1.35
N ASN A 106 -7.87 -12.85 0.84
CA ASN A 106 -6.47 -13.23 0.86
C ASN A 106 -5.78 -12.70 2.15
N PRO A 107 -5.35 -13.57 3.09
CA PRO A 107 -4.72 -13.15 4.35
C PRO A 107 -3.42 -12.35 4.18
N GLN A 108 -2.75 -12.51 3.03
CA GLN A 108 -1.50 -11.83 2.67
C GLN A 108 -1.70 -10.93 1.45
N GLY A 109 -2.93 -10.46 1.21
CA GLY A 109 -3.27 -9.66 0.03
C GLY A 109 -2.68 -8.24 0.05
N ALA A 110 -2.47 -7.69 1.24
CA ALA A 110 -1.88 -6.36 1.41
C ALA A 110 -0.89 -6.30 2.58
N VAL A 111 -0.10 -5.23 2.60
CA VAL A 111 0.69 -4.81 3.76
C VAL A 111 0.17 -3.48 4.27
N THR A 112 0.01 -3.38 5.60
CA THR A 112 -0.28 -2.11 6.29
C THR A 112 0.74 -1.84 7.39
N HIS A 113 0.85 -0.60 7.83
CA HIS A 113 1.56 -0.26 9.07
C HIS A 113 0.95 -1.00 10.29
N SER A 114 1.78 -1.37 11.27
CA SER A 114 1.37 -1.96 12.55
C SER A 114 1.49 -0.98 13.73
N ASN A 115 2.25 0.10 13.54
CA ASN A 115 2.39 1.24 14.44
C ASN A 115 2.75 2.50 13.62
N THR A 116 2.94 3.62 14.30
CA THR A 116 3.24 4.93 13.69
C THR A 116 4.73 5.24 13.57
N ASN A 117 5.63 4.27 13.78
CA ASN A 117 7.07 4.48 13.60
C ASN A 117 7.38 4.82 12.13
N LEU A 118 8.44 5.60 11.94
CA LEU A 118 8.85 6.07 10.62
C LEU A 118 9.32 4.90 9.77
N LYS A 119 8.88 4.93 8.52
CA LYS A 119 9.30 4.09 7.40
C LYS A 119 9.82 5.03 6.33
N GLY A 120 10.65 4.52 5.45
CA GLY A 120 11.24 5.36 4.42
C GLY A 120 11.84 4.56 3.30
N ASN A 121 12.79 5.17 2.62
CA ASN A 121 13.39 4.66 1.39
C ASN A 121 14.17 3.33 1.56
N THR A 122 14.45 2.92 2.79
CA THR A 122 15.10 1.64 3.13
C THR A 122 14.12 0.54 3.49
N THR A 123 12.81 0.84 3.61
CA THR A 123 11.78 -0.16 3.88
C THR A 123 11.47 -0.96 2.62
N VAL A 124 11.80 -2.25 2.66
CA VAL A 124 11.66 -3.17 1.52
C VAL A 124 10.50 -4.14 1.78
N TYR A 125 9.64 -4.28 0.78
CA TYR A 125 8.51 -5.20 0.79
C TYR A 125 8.76 -6.30 -0.23
N SER A 126 8.41 -7.55 0.10
CA SER A 126 8.54 -8.71 -0.77
C SER A 126 7.18 -9.24 -1.17
N TRP A 127 6.96 -9.44 -2.47
CA TRP A 127 5.69 -9.91 -3.04
C TRP A 127 5.90 -11.13 -3.94
N ILE A 128 5.07 -12.15 -3.77
CA ILE A 128 5.06 -13.34 -4.62
C ILE A 128 3.95 -13.19 -5.67
N PRO A 129 4.29 -13.17 -6.96
CA PRO A 129 3.30 -13.11 -8.03
C PRO A 129 2.45 -14.39 -8.11
N PRO A 130 1.14 -14.26 -8.37
CA PRO A 130 0.29 -15.42 -8.63
C PRO A 130 0.60 -16.00 -10.01
N ASP A 131 0.11 -17.21 -10.27
CA ASP A 131 0.14 -17.76 -11.63
C ASP A 131 -0.95 -17.10 -12.50
N SER A 132 -0.62 -15.94 -13.07
CA SER A 132 -1.49 -15.18 -13.96
C SER A 132 -0.71 -14.61 -15.15
N ALA A 133 -1.35 -14.54 -16.31
CA ALA A 133 -0.81 -13.85 -17.48
C ALA A 133 -1.11 -12.34 -17.48
N SER A 134 -2.01 -11.88 -16.61
CA SER A 134 -2.45 -10.49 -16.59
C SER A 134 -1.34 -9.57 -16.08
N PRO A 135 -1.14 -8.39 -16.68
CA PRO A 135 -0.26 -7.38 -16.13
C PRO A 135 -0.69 -6.95 -14.72
N VAL A 136 0.29 -6.66 -13.87
CA VAL A 136 0.08 -6.29 -12.47
C VAL A 136 0.73 -4.93 -12.21
N TYR A 137 0.13 -4.11 -11.36
CA TYR A 137 0.77 -2.92 -10.82
C TYR A 137 0.56 -2.88 -9.30
N PHE A 138 1.46 -2.18 -8.61
CA PHE A 138 1.33 -1.92 -7.19
C PHE A 138 0.62 -0.59 -6.97
N MET A 139 -0.25 -0.53 -5.98
CA MET A 139 -0.98 0.66 -5.57
C MET A 139 -0.84 0.83 -4.06
N ALA A 140 -0.60 2.07 -3.62
CA ALA A 140 -0.50 2.41 -2.22
C ALA A 140 -1.28 3.65 -1.83
N THR A 141 -1.68 3.65 -0.56
CA THR A 141 -1.96 4.85 0.22
C THR A 141 -0.83 5.05 1.20
N VAL A 142 -0.27 6.26 1.21
CA VAL A 142 0.88 6.62 2.03
C VAL A 142 0.50 7.77 2.92
N ALA A 143 0.65 7.61 4.24
CA ALA A 143 0.34 8.62 5.23
C ALA A 143 1.61 9.12 5.90
N GLN A 144 1.94 10.39 5.70
CA GLN A 144 3.00 11.06 6.44
C GLN A 144 2.59 11.25 7.91
N GLN A 145 1.33 11.58 8.13
CA GLN A 145 0.68 11.65 9.44
C GLN A 145 -0.84 11.41 9.29
N ARG A 146 -1.57 11.26 10.41
CA ARG A 146 -3.02 10.92 10.40
C ARG A 146 -3.84 11.80 9.45
N ALA A 147 -3.55 13.10 9.42
CA ALA A 147 -4.31 14.08 8.64
C ALA A 147 -3.72 14.36 7.24
N VAL A 148 -2.52 13.85 6.93
CA VAL A 148 -1.78 14.17 5.71
C VAL A 148 -1.36 12.86 5.05
N TYR A 149 -2.12 12.49 4.03
CA TYR A 149 -1.96 11.24 3.31
C TYR A 149 -2.31 11.41 1.83
N TRP A 150 -1.76 10.54 1.00
CA TRP A 150 -2.01 10.46 -0.43
C TRP A 150 -2.51 9.08 -0.79
N VAL A 151 -3.49 9.03 -1.67
CA VAL A 151 -4.04 7.78 -2.23
C VAL A 151 -3.63 7.66 -3.69
N GLY A 152 -3.66 6.43 -4.23
CA GLY A 152 -3.40 6.22 -5.65
C GLY A 152 -1.95 6.41 -6.07
N VAL A 153 -1.00 6.26 -5.14
CA VAL A 153 0.42 6.11 -5.48
C VAL A 153 0.57 4.79 -6.22
N ARG A 154 1.11 4.79 -7.44
CA ARG A 154 1.20 3.59 -8.29
C ARG A 154 2.63 3.32 -8.74
N SER A 155 2.98 2.05 -8.91
CA SER A 155 4.17 1.65 -9.67
C SER A 155 3.90 1.70 -11.16
N MET A 156 4.95 1.50 -11.98
CA MET A 156 4.71 1.05 -13.35
C MET A 156 4.13 -0.36 -13.36
N THR A 157 3.55 -0.74 -14.49
CA THR A 157 3.00 -2.07 -14.71
C THR A 157 4.11 -3.09 -14.95
N LEU A 158 4.02 -4.23 -14.28
CA LEU A 158 4.82 -5.42 -14.52
C LEU A 158 4.08 -6.38 -15.44
N THR A 159 4.78 -6.95 -16.41
CA THR A 159 4.25 -7.98 -17.33
C THR A 159 4.82 -9.36 -16.98
N ARG A 160 4.13 -10.42 -17.37
CA ARG A 160 4.66 -11.78 -17.17
C ARG A 160 5.89 -11.97 -18.06
N GLY A 161 7.02 -12.36 -17.47
CA GLY A 161 8.22 -12.70 -18.21
C GLY A 161 7.97 -13.93 -19.09
N MET A 162 8.36 -13.88 -20.36
CA MET A 162 8.38 -15.07 -21.20
C MET A 162 9.52 -15.97 -20.72
N PHE A 163 9.23 -17.25 -20.44
CA PHE A 163 10.29 -18.25 -20.37
C PHE A 163 10.94 -18.30 -21.75
N SER A 164 12.17 -17.80 -21.87
CA SER A 164 12.98 -18.09 -23.04
C SER A 164 13.28 -19.59 -23.03
N ARG A 165 12.44 -20.39 -23.71
CA ARG A 165 12.78 -21.75 -24.10
C ARG A 165 13.72 -21.70 -25.30
N ILE A 166 14.84 -20.96 -25.22
CA ILE A 166 15.90 -21.18 -26.20
C ILE A 166 16.53 -22.52 -25.82
N PRO A 167 16.44 -23.55 -26.66
CA PRO A 167 17.24 -24.75 -26.46
C PRO A 167 18.71 -24.31 -26.48
N ILE A 168 19.46 -24.67 -25.44
CA ILE A 168 20.92 -24.47 -25.33
C ILE A 168 21.74 -24.95 -26.54
N ASN A 169 21.11 -25.62 -27.51
CA ASN A 169 21.73 -26.15 -28.71
C ASN A 169 21.72 -25.20 -29.92
N GLU A 170 21.10 -24.01 -29.84
CA GLU A 170 21.08 -23.04 -30.95
C GLU A 170 21.83 -21.73 -30.67
N ILE A 171 22.76 -21.70 -29.70
CA ILE A 171 23.68 -20.57 -29.58
C ILE A 171 24.71 -20.70 -30.72
N PRO A 172 24.71 -19.83 -31.74
CA PRO A 172 25.77 -19.85 -32.74
C PRO A 172 27.10 -19.57 -32.02
N LYS A 173 28.02 -20.52 -32.09
CA LYS A 173 29.41 -20.28 -31.71
C LYS A 173 29.92 -19.19 -32.65
N CYS A 174 30.26 -18.03 -32.11
CA CYS A 174 31.00 -17.03 -32.87
C CYS A 174 32.26 -17.69 -33.43
N ILE A 175 32.41 -17.65 -34.76
CA ILE A 175 33.65 -18.00 -35.48
C ILE A 175 34.63 -16.84 -35.32
#